data_AF-A0A2E1AJ53-F1
#
_entry.id   AF-A0A2E1AJ53-F1
#
_cell.length_a   1.000
_cell.length_b   1.000
_cell.length_c   1.000
_cell.angle_alpha   90.00
_cell.angle_beta   90.00
_cell.angle_gamma   90.00
#
_symmetry.space_group_name_H-M   'P 1'
#
loop_
_entity.id
_entity.type
_entity.pdbx_description
1 polymer ?
#
loop_
_entity_poly.entity_id
_entity_poly.type
_entity_poly.pdbx_seq_one_letter_code
_entity_poly.pdbx_strand_id
1 'polypeptide(L)'
;MERETVSEWAETVMALQRTYHETDQHLRVFYTFDADLLPTPYLVMRSISVLSSADPDLKLSIAAVIPTRILMNSSQHVVTHVYNGRSIHLVESVDEANAWLNERHRKFQQRLPLDE
;
A
#
# COMPACT_ATOMS: atom_id res chain seq x y z
N MET A 1 -25.50 -8.54 -5.12
CA MET A 1 -24.59 -7.38 -5.14
C MET A 1 -23.22 -7.96 -5.43
N GLU A 2 -22.95 -8.10 -6.73
CA GLU A 2 -21.89 -8.95 -7.27
C GLU A 2 -20.53 -8.26 -7.16
N ARG A 3 -19.51 -9.07 -6.87
CA ARG A 3 -18.08 -8.75 -6.78
C ARG A 3 -17.69 -7.66 -7.78
N GLU A 4 -17.32 -6.47 -7.28
CA GLU A 4 -16.29 -5.68 -7.96
C GLU A 4 -15.12 -6.62 -8.20
N THR A 5 -14.81 -6.88 -9.47
CA THR A 5 -13.80 -7.86 -9.80
C THR A 5 -12.45 -7.28 -9.40
N VAL A 6 -11.55 -8.12 -8.89
CA VAL A 6 -10.17 -7.74 -8.52
C VAL A 6 -9.46 -7.00 -9.68
N SER A 7 -9.92 -7.18 -10.92
CA SER A 7 -9.49 -6.45 -12.11
C SER A 7 -9.95 -4.99 -12.13
N GLU A 8 -11.21 -4.68 -11.87
CA GLU A 8 -11.72 -3.29 -11.82
C GLU A 8 -11.06 -2.48 -10.70
N TRP A 9 -10.85 -3.12 -9.55
CA TRP A 9 -10.06 -2.53 -8.46
C TRP A 9 -8.61 -2.24 -8.90
N ALA A 10 -7.97 -3.20 -9.56
CA ALA A 10 -6.59 -3.02 -10.03
C ALA A 10 -6.47 -1.91 -11.09
N GLU A 11 -7.42 -1.83 -12.03
CA GLU A 11 -7.47 -0.77 -13.04
C GLU A 11 -7.64 0.61 -12.41
N THR A 12 -8.50 0.72 -11.40
CA THR A 12 -8.69 1.96 -10.63
C THR A 12 -7.40 2.38 -9.93
N VAL A 13 -6.72 1.43 -9.28
CA VAL A 13 -5.44 1.70 -8.60
C VAL A 13 -4.36 2.15 -9.60
N MET A 14 -4.26 1.49 -10.76
CA MET A 14 -3.30 1.88 -11.81
C MET A 14 -3.60 3.28 -12.37
N ALA A 15 -4.87 3.63 -12.58
CA ALA A 15 -5.26 4.96 -13.05
C ALA A 15 -4.91 6.06 -12.03
N LEU A 16 -5.11 5.79 -10.74
CA LEU A 16 -4.70 6.69 -9.66
C LEU A 16 -3.19 6.86 -9.60
N GLN A 17 -2.43 5.76 -9.64
CA GLN A 17 -0.96 5.80 -9.68
C GLN A 17 -0.45 6.67 -10.83
N ARG A 18 -1.01 6.49 -12.02
CA ARG A 18 -0.66 7.29 -13.20
C ARG A 18 -0.96 8.77 -13.02
N THR A 19 -2.15 9.11 -12.54
CA THR A 19 -2.55 10.52 -12.33
C THR A 19 -1.62 11.22 -11.34
N TYR A 20 -1.29 10.55 -10.24
CA TYR A 20 -0.38 11.09 -9.22
C TYR A 20 1.05 11.20 -9.71
N HIS A 21 1.50 10.25 -10.54
CA HIS A 21 2.80 10.33 -11.19
C HIS A 21 2.88 11.52 -12.16
N GLU A 22 1.90 11.68 -13.05
CA GLU A 22 1.86 12.77 -14.05
C GLU A 22 1.75 14.17 -13.41
N THR A 23 1.19 14.26 -12.20
CA THR A 23 1.02 15.52 -11.46
C THR A 23 2.11 15.76 -10.41
N ASP A 24 3.11 14.89 -10.32
CA ASP A 24 4.17 14.91 -9.29
C ASP A 24 3.59 15.06 -7.87
N GLN A 25 2.53 14.31 -7.58
CA GLN A 25 1.86 14.31 -6.28
C GLN A 25 2.18 13.05 -5.49
N HIS A 26 2.16 13.18 -4.17
CA HIS A 26 2.32 12.04 -3.27
C HIS A 26 1.00 11.26 -3.14
N LEU A 27 1.00 10.02 -3.64
CA LEU A 27 -0.09 9.07 -3.46
C LEU A 27 0.02 8.38 -2.10
N ARG A 28 -1.02 8.55 -1.27
CA ARG A 28 -1.13 7.91 0.05
C ARG A 28 -2.24 6.88 0.01
N VAL A 29 -1.89 5.64 0.33
CA VAL A 29 -2.84 4.53 0.36
C VAL A 29 -2.94 4.02 1.78
N PHE A 30 -4.16 3.98 2.30
CA PHE A 30 -4.46 3.38 3.58
C PHE A 30 -5.31 2.14 3.34
N TYR A 31 -4.84 1.00 3.83
CA TYR A 31 -5.54 -0.27 3.71
C TYR A 31 -5.73 -0.89 5.08
N THR A 32 -6.92 -1.40 5.36
CA THR A 32 -7.20 -2.17 6.58
C THR A 32 -7.64 -3.55 6.17
N PHE A 33 -6.94 -4.56 6.69
CA PHE A 33 -7.36 -5.93 6.52
C PHE A 33 -8.60 -6.19 7.38
N ASP A 34 -9.65 -6.66 6.75
CA ASP A 34 -10.83 -7.14 7.44
C ASP A 34 -10.49 -8.48 8.12
N ALA A 35 -10.58 -8.52 9.45
CA ALA A 35 -10.26 -9.71 10.23
C ALA A 35 -11.23 -10.87 9.95
N ASP A 36 -12.46 -10.57 9.52
CA ASP A 36 -13.50 -11.56 9.21
C ASP A 36 -13.31 -12.15 7.81
N LEU A 37 -12.54 -11.48 6.97
CA LEU A 37 -12.13 -11.96 5.65
C LEU A 37 -10.64 -12.26 5.71
N LEU A 38 -10.28 -13.46 6.15
CA LEU A 38 -8.91 -13.95 6.00
C LEU A 38 -8.51 -13.77 4.52
N PRO A 39 -7.63 -12.81 4.19
CA PRO A 39 -7.27 -12.58 2.82
C PRO A 39 -6.57 -13.86 2.37
N THR A 40 -7.09 -14.48 1.31
CA THR A 40 -6.42 -15.66 0.78
C THR A 40 -5.01 -15.26 0.39
N PRO A 41 -4.00 -16.13 0.53
CA PRO A 41 -2.64 -15.84 0.06
C PRO A 41 -2.62 -15.29 -1.36
N TYR A 42 -3.54 -15.76 -2.21
CA TYR A 42 -3.78 -15.25 -3.55
C TYR A 42 -4.17 -13.75 -3.58
N LEU A 43 -5.13 -13.32 -2.78
CA LEU A 43 -5.56 -11.92 -2.70
C LEU A 43 -4.43 -11.01 -2.18
N VAL A 44 -3.70 -11.46 -1.15
CA VAL A 44 -2.55 -10.72 -0.62
C VAL A 44 -1.48 -10.53 -1.71
N MET A 45 -1.12 -11.60 -2.42
CA MET A 45 -0.14 -11.53 -3.51
C MET A 45 -0.61 -10.64 -4.67
N ARG A 46 -1.88 -10.71 -5.07
CA ARG A 46 -2.46 -9.87 -6.15
C ARG A 46 -2.43 -8.40 -5.76
N SER A 47 -2.87 -8.06 -4.56
CA SER A 47 -2.88 -6.68 -4.08
C SER A 47 -1.47 -6.11 -3.99
N ILE A 48 -0.53 -6.90 -3.45
CA ILE A 48 0.87 -6.49 -3.39
C ILE A 48 1.46 -6.36 -4.80
N SER A 49 1.15 -7.27 -5.73
CA SER A 49 1.62 -7.18 -7.12
C SER A 49 1.18 -5.89 -7.82
N VAL A 50 -0.09 -5.49 -7.66
CA VAL A 50 -0.65 -4.24 -8.23
C VAL A 50 -0.03 -2.99 -7.58
N LEU A 51 0.29 -3.06 -6.29
CA LEU A 51 0.97 -1.97 -5.61
C LEU A 51 2.47 -1.90 -5.97
N SER A 52 3.08 -3.04 -6.26
CA SER A 52 4.49 -3.15 -6.67
C SER A 52 4.75 -2.80 -8.13
N SER A 53 3.70 -2.80 -8.98
CA SER A 53 3.81 -2.35 -10.38
C SER A 53 3.78 -0.83 -10.55
N ALA A 54 3.75 -0.09 -9.44
CA ALA A 54 3.88 1.36 -9.45
C ALA A 54 5.20 1.79 -10.10
N ASP A 55 5.13 2.88 -10.87
CA ASP A 55 6.28 3.51 -11.51
C ASP A 55 7.39 3.78 -10.46
N PRO A 56 8.67 3.46 -10.74
CA PRO A 56 9.78 3.69 -9.80
C PRO A 56 9.86 5.12 -9.28
N ASP A 57 9.45 6.09 -10.08
CA ASP A 57 9.55 7.51 -9.74
C ASP A 57 8.31 8.03 -8.98
N LEU A 58 7.22 7.24 -8.91
CA LEU A 58 6.02 7.60 -8.19
C LEU A 58 6.30 7.73 -6.68
N LYS A 59 6.00 8.91 -6.12
CA LYS A 59 6.05 9.14 -4.67
C LYS A 59 4.85 8.45 -4.02
N LEU A 60 5.06 7.21 -3.58
CA LEU A 60 4.04 6.33 -3.02
C LEU A 60 4.33 6.02 -1.54
N SER A 61 3.29 6.07 -0.71
CA SER A 61 3.32 5.52 0.64
C SER A 61 2.05 4.73 0.91
N ILE A 62 2.20 3.49 1.35
CA ILE A 62 1.11 2.56 1.64
C ILE A 62 1.23 2.16 3.11
N ALA A 63 0.18 2.38 3.90
CA ALA A 63 0.07 1.82 5.23
C ALA A 63 -1.03 0.75 5.26
N ALA A 64 -0.69 -0.43 5.78
CA ALA A 64 -1.59 -1.57 5.87
C ALA A 64 -1.76 -2.01 7.33
N VAL A 65 -2.98 -1.91 7.83
CA VAL A 65 -3.35 -2.36 9.18
C VAL A 65 -3.67 -3.85 9.14
N ILE A 66 -2.85 -4.66 9.81
CA ILE A 66 -3.01 -6.11 9.87
C ILE A 66 -3.27 -6.51 11.34
N PRO A 67 -4.52 -6.85 11.72
CA PRO A 67 -4.86 -7.12 13.11
C PRO A 67 -4.34 -8.47 13.63
N THR A 68 -3.92 -9.38 12.74
CA THR A 68 -3.49 -10.73 13.09
C THR A 68 -1.99 -10.93 12.88
N ARG A 69 -1.26 -11.34 13.92
CA ARG A 69 0.20 -11.59 13.87
C ARG A 69 0.62 -12.59 12.79
N ILE A 70 -0.19 -13.62 12.53
CA ILE A 70 0.10 -14.61 11.48
C ILE A 70 0.11 -13.94 10.10
N LEU A 71 -0.93 -13.15 9.80
CA LEU A 71 -1.02 -12.39 8.56
C LEU A 71 0.07 -11.32 8.46
N MET A 72 0.43 -10.70 9.59
CA MET A 72 1.52 -9.73 9.66
C MET A 72 2.84 -10.37 9.23
N ASN A 73 3.19 -11.51 9.81
CA ASN A 73 4.43 -12.22 9.47
C ASN A 73 4.47 -12.67 8.01
N SER A 74 3.36 -13.21 7.48
CA SER A 74 3.28 -13.60 6.07
C SER A 74 3.38 -12.40 5.15
N SER A 75 2.70 -11.30 5.47
CA SER A 75 2.74 -10.07 4.67
C SER A 75 4.12 -9.43 4.70
N GLN A 76 4.79 -9.42 5.86
CA GLN A 76 6.16 -8.93 6.01
C GLN A 76 7.11 -9.72 5.10
N HIS A 77 6.98 -11.05 5.05
CA HIS A 77 7.77 -11.88 4.16
C HIS A 77 7.52 -11.56 2.68
N VAL A 78 6.29 -11.24 2.28
CA VAL A 78 6.00 -10.86 0.88
C VAL A 78 6.54 -9.46 0.57
N VAL A 79 6.34 -8.49 1.48
CA VAL A 79 6.79 -7.10 1.31
C VAL A 79 8.29 -6.99 1.09
N THR A 80 9.09 -7.84 1.74
CA THR A 80 10.56 -7.84 1.53
C THR A 80 10.98 -8.35 0.15
N HIS A 81 10.11 -9.05 -0.57
CA HIS A 81 10.41 -9.65 -1.87
C HIS A 81 9.76 -8.93 -3.05
N VAL A 82 9.00 -7.86 -2.81
CA VAL A 82 8.35 -7.09 -3.88
C VAL A 82 9.07 -5.78 -4.15
N TYR A 83 8.99 -5.36 -5.41
CA TYR A 83 9.43 -4.04 -5.85
C TYR A 83 8.66 -2.95 -5.07
N ASN A 84 9.35 -1.92 -4.58
CA ASN A 84 8.82 -0.87 -3.70
C ASN A 84 8.34 -1.31 -2.31
N GLY A 85 8.83 -2.44 -1.78
CA GLY A 85 8.52 -2.87 -0.40
C GLY A 85 8.79 -1.82 0.68
N ARG A 86 9.73 -0.88 0.46
CA ARG A 86 10.03 0.24 1.37
C ARG A 86 8.92 1.27 1.46
N SER A 87 8.08 1.36 0.43
CA SER A 87 6.90 2.24 0.41
C SER A 87 5.72 1.63 1.17
N ILE A 88 5.83 0.39 1.64
CA ILE A 88 4.78 -0.33 2.35
C ILE A 88 5.15 -0.43 3.84
N HIS A 89 4.27 0.08 4.69
CA HIS A 89 4.39 0.00 6.14
C HIS A 89 3.25 -0.85 6.71
N LEU A 90 3.61 -1.97 7.32
CA LEU A 90 2.65 -2.88 7.96
C LEU A 90 2.56 -2.51 9.44
N VAL A 91 1.35 -2.29 9.94
CA VAL A 91 1.12 -1.82 11.32
C VAL A 91 -0.04 -2.58 11.96
N GLU A 92 -0.11 -2.54 13.29
CA GLU A 92 -1.18 -3.23 14.04
C GLU A 92 -2.40 -2.33 14.31
N SER A 93 -2.29 -1.01 14.08
CA SER A 93 -3.37 -0.05 14.37
C SER A 93 -3.58 1.03 13.30
N VAL A 94 -4.82 1.52 13.21
CA VAL A 94 -5.22 2.62 12.32
C VAL A 94 -4.46 3.92 12.66
N ASP A 95 -4.27 4.20 13.95
CA ASP A 95 -3.59 5.41 14.41
C ASP A 95 -2.13 5.44 13.98
N GLU A 96 -1.44 4.30 14.09
CA GLU A 96 -0.06 4.14 13.65
C GLU A 96 0.07 4.32 12.12
N ALA A 97 -0.83 3.70 11.36
CA ALA A 97 -0.86 3.86 9.90
C ALA A 97 -1.07 5.32 9.48
N ASN A 98 -2.02 6.01 10.11
CA ASN A 98 -2.28 7.42 9.82
C ASN A 98 -1.11 8.32 10.23
N ALA A 99 -0.50 8.08 11.39
CA ALA A 99 0.67 8.82 11.85
C ALA A 99 1.84 8.68 10.86
N TRP A 100 2.11 7.46 10.41
CA TRP A 100 3.16 7.18 9.44
C TRP A 100 2.87 7.84 8.09
N LEU A 101 1.66 7.70 7.52
CA LEU A 101 1.29 8.33 6.25
C LEU A 101 1.38 9.86 6.29
N ASN A 102 1.02 10.46 7.42
CA ASN A 102 1.12 11.91 7.60
C ASN A 102 2.58 12.39 7.71
N GLU A 103 3.43 11.63 8.41
CA GLU A 103 4.86 11.93 8.46
C GLU A 103 5.51 11.83 7.07
N ARG A 104 5.18 10.78 6.31
CA ARG A 104 5.61 10.62 4.92
C ARG A 104 5.16 11.78 4.05
N HIS A 105 3.92 12.23 4.22
CA HIS A 105 3.41 13.38 3.50
C HIS A 105 4.15 14.67 3.83
N ARG A 106 4.47 14.87 5.11
CA ARG A 106 5.27 16.01 5.57
C ARG A 106 6.67 15.99 4.96
N LYS A 107 7.35 14.84 4.96
CA LYS A 107 8.65 14.66 4.28
C LYS A 107 8.56 15.04 2.80
N PHE A 108 7.51 14.57 2.10
CA PHE A 108 7.26 14.93 0.71
C PHE A 108 7.09 16.44 0.51
N GLN A 109 6.25 17.10 1.32
CA GLN A 109 6.06 18.56 1.25
C GLN A 109 7.35 19.35 1.50
N GLN A 110 8.24 18.80 2.33
CA GLN A 110 9.56 19.35 2.63
C GLN A 110 10.63 18.97 1.59
N ARG A 111 10.27 18.21 0.54
CA ARG A 111 11.19 17.66 -0.47
C ARG A 111 12.30 16.79 0.12
N LEU A 112 12.01 16.13 1.24
CA LEU A 112 12.90 15.15 1.86
C LEU A 112 12.73 13.78 1.19
N PRO A 113 13.78 12.93 1.23
CA PRO A 113 13.70 11.56 0.75
C PRO A 113 12.59 10.76 1.42
N LEU A 114 11.98 9.89 0.62
CA LEU A 114 10.93 8.96 1.02
C LEU A 114 11.45 7.51 1.06
N ASP A 115 12.75 7.24 1.04
CA ASP A 115 13.26 5.87 0.85
C ASP A 115 14.24 5.41 1.94
N GLU A 116 14.10 5.99 3.15
CA GLU A 116 14.85 5.58 4.35
C GLU A 116 14.30 4.30 4.99
#